data_AF-A0A8T7E2Z2-F1
#
_entry.id   AF-A0A8T7E2Z2-F1
#
_cell.length_a   1.000
_cell.length_b   1.000
_cell.length_c   1.000
_cell.angle_alpha   90.00
_cell.angle_beta   90.00
_cell.angle_gamma   90.00
#
_symmetry.space_group_name_H-M   'P 1'
#
loop_
_entity.id
_entity.type
_entity.pdbx_description
1 polymer ?
#
loop_
_entity_poly.entity_id
_entity_poly.type
_entity_poly.pdbx_seq_one_letter_code
_entity_poly.pdbx_strand_id
1 'polypeptide(L)'
;MFVSDKVVFVELHKTGCTHIRNALLDLVGGQFNGKHNQVRADMLTPGRVFFGSVRNPWEWYVSLWAFGCDGKGAVHNRVTRRKSVELDWRSWARHPRSAAEAFLSSVTRDPRRWKRVYADSTDVGAFREWLAMMHDRRYRRDYVEGYGSSPISDVVGLLTYRYLK
;
A
#
# COMPACT_ATOMS: atom_id res chain seq x y z
N MET A 1 3.97 12.91 5.07
CA MET A 1 5.36 13.31 4.82
C MET A 1 5.63 14.54 5.66
N PHE A 2 6.81 14.63 6.28
CA PHE A 2 7.20 15.80 7.06
C PHE A 2 8.13 16.69 6.24
N VAL A 3 7.89 17.99 6.27
CA VAL A 3 8.65 18.99 5.50
C VAL A 3 9.02 20.14 6.42
N SER A 4 10.29 20.50 6.42
CA SER A 4 10.87 21.68 7.07
C SER A 4 11.78 22.41 6.09
N ASP A 5 12.42 23.48 6.54
CA ASP A 5 13.35 24.25 5.70
C ASP A 5 14.59 23.46 5.31
N LYS A 6 15.11 22.62 6.22
CA LYS A 6 16.37 21.88 6.03
C LYS A 6 16.17 20.39 5.77
N VAL A 7 15.05 19.81 6.19
CA VAL A 7 14.83 18.35 6.08
C VAL A 7 13.46 18.00 5.53
N VAL A 8 13.43 16.92 4.75
CA VAL A 8 12.22 16.27 4.26
C VAL A 8 12.27 14.80 4.65
N PHE A 9 11.29 14.36 5.44
CA PHE A 9 11.14 12.97 5.82
C PHE A 9 10.02 12.30 5.01
N VAL A 10 10.44 11.39 4.12
CA VAL A 10 9.56 10.62 3.24
C VAL A 10 9.00 9.44 4.02
N GLU A 11 7.68 9.44 4.20
CA GLU A 11 6.98 8.46 5.04
C GLU A 11 6.62 7.21 4.25
N LEU A 12 7.28 6.09 4.55
CA LEU A 12 6.81 4.78 4.09
C LEU A 12 5.73 4.23 5.02
N HIS A 13 4.81 3.45 4.45
CA HIS A 13 3.77 2.78 5.24
C HIS A 13 4.42 1.87 6.28
N LYS A 14 3.93 1.85 7.53
CA LYS A 14 4.28 0.84 8.56
C LYS A 14 5.77 0.77 8.97
N THR A 15 6.52 1.85 8.80
CA THR A 15 7.93 1.98 9.24
C THR A 15 8.08 2.83 10.51
N GLY A 16 7.03 2.95 11.33
CA GLY A 16 7.04 3.84 12.50
C GLY A 16 6.98 5.33 12.14
N CYS A 17 6.59 5.66 10.90
CA CYS A 17 6.58 7.01 10.36
C CYS A 17 5.80 8.04 11.20
N THR A 18 4.73 7.61 11.89
CA THR A 18 3.94 8.47 12.79
C THR A 18 4.74 8.91 14.02
N HIS A 19 5.57 8.04 14.57
CA HIS A 19 6.43 8.40 15.70
C HIS A 19 7.54 9.36 15.24
N ILE A 20 8.25 8.99 14.16
CA ILE A 20 9.36 9.78 13.62
C ILE A 20 8.92 11.19 13.24
N ARG A 21 7.80 11.32 12.52
CA ARG A 21 7.33 12.65 12.08
C ARG A 21 6.93 13.56 13.25
N ASN A 22 6.41 13.00 14.34
CA ASN A 22 6.01 13.78 15.50
C ASN A 22 7.27 14.27 16.25
N ALA A 23 8.25 13.38 16.44
CA ALA A 23 9.54 13.77 16.99
C ALA A 23 10.24 14.86 16.14
N LEU A 24 10.17 14.76 14.81
CA LEU A 24 10.74 15.80 13.94
C LEU A 24 9.99 17.13 14.05
N LEU A 25 8.66 17.11 14.19
CA LEU A 25 7.89 18.33 14.40
C LEU A 25 8.34 19.06 15.67
N ASP A 26 8.57 18.33 16.75
CA ASP A 26 8.99 18.90 18.03
C ASP A 26 10.44 19.39 18.00
N LEU A 27 11.33 18.69 17.29
CA LEU A 27 12.77 18.97 17.30
C LEU A 27 13.22 20.07 16.34
N VAL A 28 12.65 20.12 15.13
CA VAL A 28 13.12 21.03 14.08
C VAL A 28 12.04 21.97 13.53
N GLY A 29 10.79 21.79 13.96
CA GLY A 29 9.66 22.55 13.42
C GLY A 29 9.37 22.22 11.95
N GLY A 30 8.17 22.52 11.48
CA GLY A 30 7.77 22.26 10.10
C GLY A 30 6.29 21.92 9.97
N GLN A 31 5.96 21.19 8.91
CA GLN A 31 4.58 20.86 8.58
C GLN A 31 4.41 19.45 8.01
N PHE A 32 3.20 18.93 8.14
CA PHE A 32 2.81 17.68 7.51
C PHE A 32 2.21 17.94 6.13
N ASN A 33 2.84 17.39 5.10
CA ASN A 33 2.32 17.40 3.75
C ASN A 33 1.79 16.01 3.38
N GLY A 34 0.49 15.82 3.59
CA GLY A 34 -0.23 14.56 3.32
C GLY A 34 0.35 13.33 4.02
N LYS A 35 -0.09 12.14 3.59
CA LYS A 35 0.33 10.85 4.16
C LYS A 35 0.91 10.00 3.04
N HIS A 36 2.14 9.51 3.24
CA HIS A 36 2.82 8.65 2.25
C HIS A 36 2.90 9.27 0.84
N ASN A 37 3.01 10.59 0.78
CA ASN A 37 3.15 11.33 -0.46
C ASN A 37 4.56 11.11 -1.04
N GLN A 38 4.61 11.12 -2.37
CA GLN A 38 5.86 11.22 -3.11
C GLN A 38 6.47 12.61 -2.96
N VAL A 39 7.79 12.66 -3.08
CA VAL A 39 8.51 13.92 -3.21
C VAL A 39 8.15 14.54 -4.56
N ARG A 40 7.61 15.76 -4.52
CA ARG A 40 7.33 16.52 -5.74
C ARG A 40 8.58 17.29 -6.19
N ALA A 41 8.69 17.59 -7.48
CA ALA A 41 9.83 18.30 -8.04
C ALA A 41 10.07 19.67 -7.38
N ASP A 42 9.01 20.38 -6.99
CA ASP A 42 9.08 21.66 -6.27
C ASP A 42 9.67 21.55 -4.86
N MET A 43 9.74 20.35 -4.30
CA MET A 43 10.32 20.11 -2.98
C MET A 43 11.81 19.84 -3.02
N LEU A 44 12.38 19.53 -4.20
CA LEU A 44 13.80 19.23 -4.43
C LEU A 44 14.64 20.51 -4.40
N THR A 45 14.54 21.25 -3.30
CA THR A 45 15.26 22.49 -3.08
C THR A 45 16.71 22.19 -2.68
N PRO A 46 17.72 22.79 -3.34
CA PRO A 46 19.11 22.62 -2.95
C PRO A 46 19.33 22.94 -1.46
N GLY A 47 20.11 22.10 -0.78
CA GLY A 47 20.38 22.26 0.66
C GLY A 47 19.40 21.53 1.60
N ARG A 48 18.31 20.95 1.08
CA ARG A 48 17.43 20.06 1.88
C ARG A 48 17.95 18.64 1.91
N VAL A 49 17.99 18.05 3.10
CA VAL A 49 18.32 16.64 3.29
C VAL A 49 17.04 15.81 3.22
N PHE A 50 17.03 14.82 2.33
CA PHE A 50 15.96 13.84 2.20
C PHE A 50 16.34 12.57 2.91
N PHE A 51 15.46 12.06 3.76
CA PHE A 51 15.64 10.75 4.36
C PHE A 51 14.29 10.04 4.52
N GLY A 52 14.37 8.73 4.64
CA GLY A 52 13.24 7.86 4.89
C GLY A 52 13.62 6.83 5.94
N SER A 53 12.61 6.15 6.46
CA SER A 53 12.79 5.00 7.35
C SER A 53 12.40 3.76 6.59
N VAL A 54 13.28 2.76 6.58
CA VAL A 54 12.97 1.41 6.09
C VAL A 54 12.80 0.47 7.28
N ARG A 55 12.05 -0.60 7.08
CA ARG A 55 11.84 -1.66 8.07
C ARG A 55 12.34 -2.98 7.50
N ASN A 56 12.69 -3.92 8.39
CA ASN A 56 12.84 -5.31 7.99
C ASN A 56 11.64 -5.75 7.12
N PRO A 57 11.86 -6.25 5.89
CA PRO A 57 10.76 -6.57 4.97
C PRO A 57 9.76 -7.59 5.52
N TRP A 58 10.22 -8.57 6.30
CA TRP A 58 9.37 -9.57 6.91
C TRP A 58 8.42 -8.96 7.94
N GLU A 59 8.96 -8.16 8.85
CA GLU A 59 8.15 -7.46 9.84
C GLU A 59 7.16 -6.48 9.20
N TRP A 60 7.50 -5.96 8.03
CA TRP A 60 6.63 -5.07 7.29
C TRP A 60 5.36 -5.79 6.81
N TYR A 61 5.51 -7.02 6.29
CA TYR A 61 4.38 -7.89 5.93
C TYR A 61 3.60 -8.34 7.16
N VAL A 62 4.27 -8.74 8.25
CA VAL A 62 3.59 -9.10 9.52
C VAL A 62 2.75 -7.94 10.04
N SER A 63 3.31 -6.72 10.06
CA SER A 63 2.60 -5.51 10.51
C SER A 63 1.43 -5.14 9.59
N LEU A 64 1.60 -5.29 8.27
CA LEU A 64 0.53 -5.06 7.31
C LEU A 64 -0.63 -6.06 7.49
N TRP A 65 -0.30 -7.33 7.68
CA TRP A 65 -1.26 -8.41 7.89
C TRP A 65 -2.03 -8.25 9.20
N ALA A 66 -1.32 -8.10 10.33
CA ALA A 66 -1.94 -7.93 11.65
C ALA A 66 -2.88 -6.71 11.70
N PHE A 67 -2.48 -5.60 11.06
CA PHE A 67 -3.35 -4.43 10.93
C PHE A 67 -4.60 -4.71 10.07
N GLY A 68 -4.50 -5.62 9.10
CA GLY A 68 -5.63 -6.13 8.33
C GLY A 68 -6.56 -7.03 9.15
N CYS A 69 -6.02 -7.85 10.06
CA CYS A 69 -6.81 -8.67 10.97
C CYS A 69 -7.69 -7.82 11.90
N ASP A 70 -7.23 -6.63 12.28
CA ASP A 70 -8.04 -5.62 13.01
C ASP A 70 -9.17 -4.99 12.15
N GLY A 71 -9.37 -5.46 10.91
CA GLY A 71 -10.31 -4.89 9.96
C GLY A 71 -9.86 -3.56 9.36
N LYS A 72 -8.58 -3.19 9.49
CA LYS A 72 -8.05 -1.87 9.10
C LYS A 72 -7.15 -1.93 7.86
N GLY A 73 -7.00 -0.78 7.21
CA GLY A 73 -6.04 -0.58 6.13
C GLY A 73 -6.59 -0.83 4.73
N ALA A 74 -5.96 -0.16 3.76
CA ALA A 74 -6.44 -0.13 2.38
C ALA A 74 -6.47 -1.50 1.71
N VAL A 75 -5.49 -2.36 2.02
CA VAL A 75 -5.41 -3.71 1.45
C VAL A 75 -6.59 -4.55 1.93
N HIS A 76 -6.76 -4.72 3.24
CA HIS A 76 -7.90 -5.42 3.84
C HIS A 76 -9.23 -4.91 3.25
N ASN A 77 -9.45 -3.60 3.32
CA ASN A 77 -10.70 -2.99 2.85
C ASN A 77 -10.99 -3.26 1.38
N ARG A 78 -9.95 -3.35 0.54
CA ARG A 78 -10.12 -3.63 -0.88
C ARG A 78 -10.48 -5.09 -1.13
N VAL A 79 -9.79 -6.02 -0.46
CA VAL A 79 -9.90 -7.45 -0.77
C VAL A 79 -11.05 -8.17 -0.07
N THR A 80 -11.49 -7.68 1.09
CA THR A 80 -12.58 -8.30 1.87
C THR A 80 -13.97 -7.78 1.49
N ARG A 81 -14.06 -6.62 0.82
CA ARG A 81 -15.33 -6.10 0.31
C ARG A 81 -15.79 -6.89 -0.92
N ARG A 82 -17.09 -7.15 -1.05
CA ARG A 82 -17.68 -7.53 -2.34
C ARG A 82 -17.73 -6.26 -3.20
N LYS A 83 -17.16 -6.29 -4.40
CA LYS A 83 -17.41 -5.24 -5.39
C LYS A 83 -18.75 -5.56 -6.02
N SER A 84 -19.68 -4.62 -6.02
CA SER A 84 -20.75 -4.62 -7.01
C SER A 84 -20.08 -4.44 -8.38
N VAL A 85 -20.40 -5.32 -9.32
CA VAL A 85 -19.98 -5.18 -10.70
C VAL A 85 -20.93 -4.18 -11.35
N GLU A 86 -20.80 -2.91 -10.98
CA GLU A 86 -21.48 -1.85 -11.71
C GLU A 86 -20.68 -1.60 -13.00
N LEU A 87 -21.30 -1.99 -14.12
CA LEU A 87 -20.83 -1.68 -15.46
C LEU A 87 -20.96 -0.16 -15.69
N ASP A 88 -19.94 0.59 -15.27
CA ASP A 88 -19.86 2.01 -15.60
C ASP A 88 -19.44 2.19 -17.06
N TRP A 89 -20.44 2.27 -17.94
CA TRP A 89 -20.27 2.49 -19.38
C TRP A 89 -19.42 3.74 -19.69
N ARG A 90 -19.41 4.75 -18.82
CA ARG A 90 -18.60 5.97 -19.00
C ARG A 90 -17.11 5.68 -18.79
N SER A 91 -16.78 4.83 -17.83
CA SER A 91 -15.40 4.39 -17.60
C SER A 91 -14.90 3.50 -18.74
N TRP A 92 -15.77 2.67 -19.32
CA TRP A 92 -15.45 1.86 -20.51
C TRP A 92 -15.20 2.74 -21.75
N ALA A 93 -15.99 3.79 -21.96
CA ALA A 93 -15.83 4.71 -23.09
C ALA A 93 -14.55 5.55 -22.99
N ARG A 94 -14.14 5.97 -21.80
CA ARG A 94 -12.97 6.84 -21.60
C ARG A 94 -11.66 6.07 -21.40
N HIS A 95 -11.69 4.93 -20.71
CA HIS A 95 -10.48 4.16 -20.35
C HIS A 95 -10.70 2.64 -20.42
N PRO A 96 -10.91 2.09 -21.63
CA PRO A 96 -11.37 0.71 -21.83
C PRO A 96 -10.44 -0.35 -21.22
N ARG A 97 -9.11 -0.16 -21.29
CA ARG A 97 -8.13 -1.09 -20.69
C ARG A 97 -8.27 -1.17 -19.17
N SER A 98 -8.32 -0.02 -18.50
CA SER A 98 -8.46 0.04 -17.05
C SER A 98 -9.81 -0.50 -16.56
N ALA A 99 -10.87 -0.27 -17.33
CA ALA A 99 -12.20 -0.79 -17.05
C ALA A 99 -12.24 -2.32 -17.18
N ALA A 100 -11.62 -2.87 -18.23
CA ALA A 100 -11.47 -4.32 -18.42
C ALA A 100 -10.64 -4.96 -17.30
N GLU A 101 -9.54 -4.34 -16.86
CA GLU A 101 -8.74 -4.82 -15.73
C GLU A 101 -9.52 -4.78 -14.41
N ALA A 102 -10.29 -3.71 -14.17
CA ALA A 102 -11.14 -3.58 -13.00
C ALA A 102 -12.29 -4.59 -12.97
N PHE A 103 -12.79 -4.99 -14.14
CA PHE A 103 -13.79 -6.04 -14.30
C PHE A 103 -13.20 -7.43 -14.10
N LEU A 104 -12.07 -7.75 -14.74
CA LEU A 104 -11.40 -9.05 -14.55
C LEU A 104 -11.04 -9.27 -13.07
N SER A 105 -10.48 -8.26 -12.41
CA SER A 105 -10.15 -8.32 -10.98
C SER A 105 -11.37 -8.41 -10.06
N SER A 106 -12.57 -7.95 -10.47
CA SER A 106 -13.77 -8.11 -9.65
C SER A 106 -14.35 -9.52 -9.74
N VAL A 107 -14.19 -10.19 -10.90
CA VAL A 107 -14.67 -11.55 -11.15
C VAL A 107 -13.73 -12.62 -10.56
N THR A 108 -12.41 -12.42 -10.65
CA THR A 108 -11.43 -13.41 -10.16
C THR A 108 -11.18 -13.35 -8.66
N ARG A 109 -11.61 -12.28 -7.99
CA ARG A 109 -11.37 -12.07 -6.57
C ARG A 109 -12.28 -12.96 -5.72
N ASP A 110 -11.70 -13.62 -4.72
CA ASP A 110 -12.42 -14.38 -3.70
C ASP A 110 -12.37 -13.69 -2.32
N PRO A 111 -13.36 -12.82 -1.99
CA PRO A 111 -13.41 -12.15 -0.70
C PRO A 111 -13.54 -13.11 0.48
N ARG A 112 -14.08 -14.32 0.30
CA ARG A 112 -14.24 -15.28 1.39
C ARG A 112 -12.87 -15.81 1.81
N ARG A 113 -12.02 -16.13 0.85
CA ARG A 113 -10.64 -16.53 1.12
C ARG A 113 -9.84 -15.43 1.78
N TRP A 114 -9.95 -14.20 1.29
CA TRP A 114 -9.31 -13.05 1.92
C TRP A 114 -9.79 -12.82 3.36
N LYS A 115 -11.09 -12.93 3.64
CA LYS A 115 -11.62 -12.83 5.01
C LYS A 115 -11.08 -13.92 5.92
N ARG A 116 -10.94 -15.16 5.42
CA ARG A 116 -10.39 -16.28 6.18
C ARG A 116 -8.98 -15.98 6.68
N VAL A 117 -8.10 -15.51 5.80
CA VAL A 117 -6.70 -15.24 6.15
C VAL A 117 -6.51 -14.01 7.05
N TYR A 118 -7.55 -13.20 7.28
CA TYR A 118 -7.55 -12.08 8.23
C TYR A 118 -8.33 -12.38 9.53
N ALA A 119 -8.85 -13.60 9.72
CA ALA A 119 -9.76 -13.89 10.82
C ALA A 119 -9.09 -13.79 12.21
N ASP A 120 -7.80 -14.15 12.29
CA ASP A 120 -7.06 -14.22 13.55
C ASP A 120 -5.60 -13.79 13.32
N SER A 121 -5.11 -12.83 14.11
CA SER A 121 -3.73 -12.34 14.05
C SER A 121 -2.72 -13.26 14.74
N THR A 122 -3.19 -14.26 15.48
CA THR A 122 -2.35 -15.28 16.14
C THR A 122 -2.17 -16.54 15.30
N ASP A 123 -2.96 -16.69 14.22
CA ASP A 123 -2.87 -17.84 13.32
C ASP A 123 -1.70 -17.69 12.32
N VAL A 124 -0.61 -18.40 12.62
CA VAL A 124 0.59 -18.46 11.76
C VAL A 124 0.30 -19.09 10.40
N GLY A 125 -0.63 -20.04 10.32
CA GLY A 125 -1.06 -20.66 9.08
C GLY A 125 -1.77 -19.66 8.17
N ALA A 126 -2.68 -18.87 8.73
CA ALA A 126 -3.36 -17.79 8.03
C ALA A 126 -2.36 -16.73 7.52
N PHE A 127 -1.35 -16.36 8.31
CA PHE A 127 -0.30 -15.45 7.86
C PHE A 127 0.49 -16.00 6.67
N ARG A 128 0.89 -17.28 6.71
CA ARG A 128 1.62 -17.93 5.61
C ARG A 128 0.79 -17.99 4.34
N GLU A 129 -0.50 -18.35 4.45
CA GLU A 129 -1.42 -18.35 3.32
C GLU A 129 -1.60 -16.93 2.76
N TRP A 130 -1.83 -15.95 3.63
CA TRP A 130 -1.92 -14.55 3.25
C TRP A 130 -0.67 -14.09 2.50
N LEU A 131 0.52 -14.41 3.00
CA LEU A 131 1.78 -14.02 2.38
C LEU A 131 1.95 -14.69 1.01
N ALA A 132 1.63 -15.98 0.89
CA ALA A 132 1.64 -16.67 -0.39
C ALA A 132 0.68 -16.00 -1.38
N MET A 133 -0.53 -15.64 -0.96
CA MET A 133 -1.48 -14.89 -1.77
C MET A 133 -0.93 -13.51 -2.17
N MET A 134 -0.24 -12.80 -1.27
CA MET A 134 0.37 -11.50 -1.59
C MET A 134 1.46 -11.60 -2.67
N HIS A 135 2.13 -12.73 -2.84
CA HIS A 135 3.20 -12.87 -3.84
C HIS A 135 2.76 -13.62 -5.12
N ASP A 136 1.63 -14.30 -5.08
CA ASP A 136 1.10 -15.07 -6.19
C ASP A 136 0.42 -14.17 -7.24
N ARG A 137 0.80 -14.39 -8.50
CA ARG A 137 0.32 -13.68 -9.70
C ARG A 137 -1.21 -13.61 -9.79
N ARG A 138 -1.90 -14.65 -9.33
CA ARG A 138 -3.37 -14.75 -9.36
C ARG A 138 -4.06 -13.64 -8.56
N TYR A 139 -3.41 -13.13 -7.51
CA TYR A 139 -4.02 -12.20 -6.56
C TYR A 139 -3.48 -10.77 -6.64
N ARG A 140 -2.44 -10.50 -7.44
CA ARG A 140 -1.75 -9.18 -7.48
C ARG A 140 -2.67 -8.00 -7.82
N ARG A 141 -3.76 -8.27 -8.52
CA ARG A 141 -4.76 -7.27 -8.93
C ARG A 141 -5.82 -7.00 -7.85
N ASP A 142 -5.85 -7.77 -6.77
CA ASP A 142 -6.90 -7.68 -5.76
C ASP A 142 -6.70 -6.50 -4.81
N TYR A 143 -5.46 -6.22 -4.41
CA TYR A 143 -5.17 -5.44 -3.20
C TYR A 143 -4.61 -4.04 -3.41
N VAL A 144 -3.91 -3.75 -4.52
CA VAL A 144 -3.34 -2.41 -4.78
C VAL A 144 -3.44 -2.02 -6.25
N GLU A 145 -3.96 -0.81 -6.44
CA GLU A 145 -4.09 -0.18 -7.75
C GLU A 145 -2.73 0.17 -8.34
N GLY A 146 -2.52 -0.24 -9.59
CA GLY A 146 -1.26 -0.05 -10.31
C GLY A 146 -0.17 -1.07 -9.98
N TYR A 147 -0.27 -1.83 -8.88
CA TYR A 147 0.74 -2.86 -8.58
C TYR A 147 0.62 -4.03 -9.55
N GLY A 148 -0.54 -4.68 -9.62
CA GLY A 148 -0.75 -5.85 -10.48
C GLY A 148 -0.69 -5.60 -11.99
N SER A 149 -0.59 -4.32 -12.43
CA SER A 149 -0.36 -3.91 -13.82
C SER A 149 1.04 -3.35 -14.07
N SER A 150 1.85 -3.18 -13.02
CA SER A 150 3.22 -2.69 -13.15
C SER A 150 4.16 -3.83 -13.58
N PRO A 151 5.08 -3.61 -14.55
CA PRO A 151 6.09 -4.60 -14.94
C PRO A 151 6.96 -5.06 -13.76
N ILE A 152 7.16 -4.20 -12.76
CA ILE A 152 8.00 -4.53 -11.62
C ILE A 152 7.35 -5.55 -10.69
N SER A 153 6.02 -5.75 -10.79
CA SER A 153 5.31 -6.72 -9.94
C SER A 153 5.76 -8.16 -10.15
N ASP A 154 6.41 -8.46 -11.29
CA ASP A 154 7.03 -9.76 -11.55
C ASP A 154 8.34 -10.00 -10.82
N VAL A 155 9.00 -8.93 -10.38
CA VAL A 155 10.33 -8.99 -9.76
C VAL A 155 10.27 -8.65 -8.27
N VAL A 156 9.37 -7.75 -7.86
CA VAL A 156 9.32 -7.24 -6.49
C VAL A 156 7.94 -7.37 -5.86
N GLY A 157 7.93 -7.54 -4.53
CA GLY A 157 6.71 -7.54 -3.73
C GLY A 157 6.06 -6.17 -3.60
N LEU A 158 4.83 -6.14 -3.10
CA LEU A 158 4.03 -4.92 -2.98
C LEU A 158 4.74 -3.78 -2.23
N LEU A 159 5.46 -4.11 -1.16
CA LEU A 159 6.05 -3.09 -0.28
C LEU A 159 7.24 -2.41 -0.95
N THR A 160 8.03 -3.15 -1.73
CA THR A 160 9.07 -2.58 -2.60
C THR A 160 8.46 -1.72 -3.70
N TYR A 161 7.36 -2.17 -4.32
CA TYR A 161 6.65 -1.33 -5.28
C TYR A 161 6.20 0.00 -4.67
N ARG A 162 5.66 -0.01 -3.45
CA ARG A 162 5.28 1.21 -2.72
C ARG A 162 6.47 2.12 -2.37
N TYR A 163 7.66 1.55 -2.22
CA TYR A 163 8.88 2.31 -2.01
C TYR A 163 9.35 3.01 -3.28
N LEU A 164 9.25 2.32 -4.42
CA LEU A 164 9.74 2.79 -5.72
C LEU A 164 8.76 3.70 -6.45
N LYS A 165 7.50 3.71 -6.01
CA LYS A 165 6.46 4.54 -6.60
C LYS A 165 6.66 5.98 -6.19
#